data_AF-A0AA88ALF6-F1
#
_entry.id   AF-A0AA88ALF6-F1
#
_cell.length_a   1.000
_cell.length_b   1.000
_cell.length_c   1.000
_cell.angle_alpha   90.00
_cell.angle_beta   90.00
_cell.angle_gamma   90.00
#
_symmetry.space_group_name_H-M   'P 1'
#
loop_
_entity.id
_entity.type
_entity.pdbx_description
1 polymer ?
#
loop_
_entity_poly.entity_id
_entity_poly.type
_entity_poly.pdbx_seq_one_letter_code
_entity_poly.pdbx_strand_id
1 'polypeptide(L)'
;MVGVSCLYKDYQLECNTMNDFPDNFIFGTASAAYQYEGATDVDGRKPSIWDTFTEQHPEKIEDGSSGKIADEFYYLYRSDIVDKLKVMGFDSFRFSFSWSRILPYGTMNGGENKKGVQFYHSLIQTLIDNDLFSIGGYEDGEYAPGRCSHYAGNCTSGNSAIEPYLVMHHILLAHAEAVDLYWNQYKVADSWMFIYPKGIEDLVMYVNENYNNPTMYITENGVQDPSVPEDKIRIKYYRRHLWHLLQAIKMGANVKGFYAWTLLDDFEWSSGYTLKFGLYDVNRKTMKRTPKASVDWFTIFLKPEPKIVDYGKLASSSLLSGA
;
A
#
# COMPACT_ATOMS: atom_id res chain seq x y z
N MET A 1 -26.82 -11.81 -0.42
CA MET A 1 -26.49 -10.46 -0.87
C MET A 1 -25.88 -9.72 0.31
N VAL A 2 -24.56 -9.65 0.39
CA VAL A 2 -23.90 -8.77 1.36
C VAL A 2 -23.97 -7.38 0.74
N GLY A 3 -25.01 -6.60 1.05
CA GLY A 3 -25.01 -5.18 0.70
C GLY A 3 -23.89 -4.46 1.47
N VAL A 4 -23.63 -3.19 1.14
CA VAL A 4 -22.85 -2.28 1.99
C VAL A 4 -23.59 -2.12 3.31
N SER A 5 -23.49 -3.11 4.20
CA SER A 5 -24.15 -3.07 5.49
C SER A 5 -23.43 -2.01 6.32
N CYS A 6 -24.18 -1.11 6.92
CA CYS A 6 -23.64 -0.15 7.87
C CYS A 6 -23.26 -0.86 9.17
N LEU A 7 -22.27 -0.34 9.91
CA LEU A 7 -22.12 -0.71 11.32
C LEU A 7 -22.83 0.29 12.19
N TYR A 8 -23.49 -0.24 13.22
CA TYR A 8 -23.96 0.55 14.34
C TYR A 8 -22.90 0.49 15.44
N LYS A 9 -22.37 1.64 15.82
CA LYS A 9 -21.58 1.78 17.06
C LYS A 9 -21.88 3.13 17.68
N ASP A 10 -22.15 3.14 18.98
CA ASP A 10 -22.35 4.37 19.77
C ASP A 10 -23.37 5.35 19.13
N TYR A 11 -24.47 4.80 18.60
CA TYR A 11 -25.55 5.52 17.89
C TYR A 11 -25.15 6.22 16.58
N GLN A 12 -23.93 5.97 16.06
CA GLN A 12 -23.50 6.42 14.74
C GLN A 12 -23.56 5.29 13.73
N LEU A 13 -24.03 5.65 12.54
CA LEU A 13 -24.13 4.78 11.39
C LEU A 13 -22.85 4.91 10.57
N GLU A 14 -21.90 3.98 10.78
CA GLU A 14 -20.65 3.90 10.03
C GLU A 14 -20.96 3.25 8.65
N CYS A 15 -21.46 4.04 7.68
CA CYS A 15 -21.53 3.65 6.26
C CYS A 15 -20.69 4.57 5.39
N ASN A 16 -20.06 3.98 4.39
CA ASN A 16 -19.37 4.68 3.33
C ASN A 16 -19.27 3.78 2.10
N THR A 17 -19.32 4.41 0.94
CA THR A 17 -18.99 3.84 -0.38
C THR A 17 -17.88 4.67 -0.99
N MET A 18 -17.31 4.23 -2.12
CA MET A 18 -16.37 5.08 -2.86
C MET A 18 -16.97 6.44 -3.23
N ASN A 19 -18.29 6.54 -3.43
CA ASN A 19 -18.96 7.77 -3.89
C ASN A 19 -19.00 8.87 -2.82
N ASP A 20 -18.75 8.51 -1.56
CA ASP A 20 -18.66 9.47 -0.46
C ASP A 20 -17.30 10.19 -0.42
N PHE A 21 -16.28 9.63 -1.09
CA PHE A 21 -14.95 10.22 -1.20
C PHE A 21 -14.92 11.25 -2.37
N PRO A 22 -13.90 12.15 -2.40
CA PRO A 22 -13.70 13.05 -3.53
C PRO A 22 -13.63 12.30 -4.87
N ASP A 23 -14.12 12.92 -5.96
CA ASP A 23 -14.20 12.30 -7.28
C ASP A 23 -12.87 11.78 -7.84
N ASN A 24 -11.75 12.35 -7.38
CA ASN A 24 -10.39 11.97 -7.78
C ASN A 24 -9.63 11.23 -6.66
N PHE A 25 -10.35 10.69 -5.67
CA PHE A 25 -9.74 9.90 -4.61
C PHE A 25 -9.35 8.53 -5.13
N ILE A 26 -8.11 8.13 -4.85
CA ILE A 26 -7.49 6.94 -5.43
C ILE A 26 -7.63 5.78 -4.44
N PHE A 27 -8.19 4.67 -4.90
CA PHE A 27 -8.15 3.41 -4.16
C PHE A 27 -7.16 2.46 -4.82
N GLY A 28 -6.21 1.95 -4.03
CA GLY A 28 -5.22 0.98 -4.52
C GLY A 28 -4.96 -0.16 -3.56
N THR A 29 -4.09 -1.07 -3.99
CA THR A 29 -3.42 -2.04 -3.10
C THR A 29 -1.91 -1.83 -3.16
N ALA A 30 -1.20 -2.27 -2.12
CA ALA A 30 0.26 -2.10 -2.02
C ALA A 30 0.98 -3.43 -1.88
N SER A 31 2.21 -3.50 -2.38
CA SER A 31 3.10 -4.66 -2.31
C SER A 31 4.56 -4.25 -2.14
N ALA A 32 5.39 -5.19 -1.70
CA ALA A 32 6.85 -5.04 -1.68
C ALA A 32 7.55 -6.24 -2.34
N ALA A 33 8.65 -5.95 -3.03
CA ALA A 33 9.29 -6.86 -3.97
C ALA A 33 9.72 -8.18 -3.34
N TYR A 34 10.37 -8.13 -2.17
CA TYR A 34 10.83 -9.35 -1.49
C TYR A 34 9.67 -10.20 -0.95
N GLN A 35 8.55 -9.56 -0.61
CA GLN A 35 7.38 -10.24 -0.07
C GLN A 35 6.58 -10.95 -1.16
N TYR A 36 6.60 -10.42 -2.38
CA TYR A 36 5.77 -10.83 -3.52
C TYR A 36 6.51 -11.61 -4.62
N GLU A 37 7.65 -11.11 -5.09
CA GLU A 37 8.18 -11.48 -6.41
C GLU A 37 8.66 -12.93 -6.49
N GLY A 38 9.43 -13.38 -5.50
CA GLY A 38 10.18 -14.62 -5.57
C GLY A 38 11.27 -14.56 -6.64
N ALA A 39 11.57 -15.70 -7.24
CA ALA A 39 12.52 -15.81 -8.36
C ALA A 39 13.87 -15.12 -8.01
N THR A 40 14.38 -15.41 -6.82
CA THR A 40 15.48 -14.64 -6.21
C THR A 40 16.85 -14.93 -6.85
N ASP A 41 16.97 -16.04 -7.57
CA ASP A 41 18.16 -16.50 -8.30
C ASP A 41 17.95 -16.56 -9.82
N VAL A 42 16.91 -15.92 -10.33
CA VAL A 42 16.47 -16.00 -11.74
C VAL A 42 16.90 -14.77 -12.53
N ASP A 43 17.17 -14.97 -13.83
CA ASP A 43 17.38 -13.92 -14.82
C ASP A 43 18.44 -12.88 -14.42
N GLY A 44 19.50 -13.32 -13.74
CA GLY A 44 20.64 -12.47 -13.37
C GLY A 44 20.45 -11.62 -12.12
N ARG A 45 19.33 -11.76 -11.39
CA ARG A 45 19.19 -11.20 -10.03
C ARG A 45 20.27 -11.76 -9.10
N LYS A 46 20.77 -10.94 -8.19
CA LYS A 46 21.69 -11.37 -7.12
C LYS A 46 21.02 -11.31 -5.73
N PRO A 47 21.61 -11.97 -4.72
CA PRO A 47 21.08 -11.94 -3.37
C PRO A 47 20.97 -10.51 -2.82
N SER A 48 19.85 -10.22 -2.19
CA SER A 48 19.63 -9.07 -1.32
C SER A 48 20.03 -9.41 0.13
N ILE A 49 19.96 -8.42 1.01
CA ILE A 49 20.17 -8.63 2.45
C ILE A 49 19.15 -9.63 3.03
N TRP A 50 17.91 -9.64 2.54
CA TRP A 50 16.87 -10.55 3.01
C TRP A 50 17.05 -11.98 2.52
N ASP A 51 17.57 -12.17 1.29
CA ASP A 51 17.99 -13.49 0.82
C ASP A 51 19.07 -14.07 1.75
N THR A 52 20.10 -13.26 2.04
CA THR A 52 21.20 -13.65 2.91
C THR A 52 20.70 -13.95 4.33
N PHE A 53 19.85 -13.09 4.88
CA PHE A 53 19.32 -13.23 6.24
C PHE A 53 18.47 -14.49 6.40
N THR A 54 17.54 -14.74 5.49
CA THR A 54 16.64 -15.91 5.58
C THR A 54 17.36 -17.23 5.29
N GLU A 55 18.41 -17.22 4.46
CA GLU A 55 19.26 -18.39 4.21
C GLU A 55 20.18 -18.72 5.40
N GLN A 56 20.80 -17.71 6.00
CA GLN A 56 21.75 -17.90 7.10
C GLN A 56 21.09 -18.03 8.47
N HIS A 57 19.92 -17.42 8.64
CA HIS A 57 19.19 -17.36 9.91
C HIS A 57 17.72 -17.78 9.76
N PRO A 58 17.42 -18.98 9.21
CA PRO A 58 16.04 -19.45 9.10
C PRO A 58 15.36 -19.56 10.47
N GLU A 59 16.11 -19.78 11.55
CA GLU A 59 15.60 -19.82 12.93
C GLU A 59 15.03 -18.48 13.43
N LYS A 60 15.33 -17.37 12.73
CA LYS A 60 14.77 -16.04 13.03
C LYS A 60 13.46 -15.75 12.30
N ILE A 61 13.03 -16.66 11.44
CA ILE A 61 11.73 -16.62 10.77
C ILE A 61 10.81 -17.61 11.49
N GLU A 62 9.63 -17.18 11.90
CA GLU A 62 8.71 -17.95 12.75
C GLU A 62 8.41 -19.36 12.20
N ASP A 63 8.23 -19.48 10.88
CA ASP A 63 7.97 -20.74 10.19
C ASP A 63 9.20 -21.27 9.42
N GLY A 64 10.38 -20.64 9.57
CA GLY A 64 11.60 -20.99 8.86
C GLY A 64 11.56 -20.72 7.34
N SER A 65 10.57 -19.98 6.85
CA SER A 65 10.39 -19.73 5.43
C SER A 65 11.26 -18.57 4.90
N SER A 66 11.21 -18.32 3.59
CA SER A 66 11.88 -17.20 2.93
C SER A 66 11.07 -16.63 1.78
N GLY A 67 11.47 -15.45 1.30
CA GLY A 67 10.96 -14.82 0.09
C GLY A 67 11.52 -15.42 -1.21
N LYS A 68 12.21 -16.57 -1.17
CA LYS A 68 12.80 -17.20 -2.37
C LYS A 68 11.75 -17.51 -3.44
N ILE A 69 10.63 -18.10 -3.01
CA ILE A 69 9.48 -18.39 -3.88
C ILE A 69 8.45 -17.27 -3.79
N ALA A 70 8.18 -16.74 -2.58
CA ALA A 70 7.15 -15.74 -2.35
C ALA A 70 5.85 -16.13 -3.04
N ASP A 71 5.17 -15.17 -3.66
CA ASP A 71 3.93 -15.39 -4.40
C ASP A 71 4.16 -15.81 -5.84
N GLU A 72 5.42 -15.97 -6.27
CA GLU A 72 5.76 -16.09 -7.70
C GLU A 72 5.20 -14.92 -8.53
N PHE A 73 5.05 -13.74 -7.92
CA PHE A 73 4.54 -12.55 -8.61
C PHE A 73 5.42 -12.20 -9.83
N TYR A 74 6.72 -12.52 -9.80
CA TYR A 74 7.60 -12.40 -10.97
C TYR A 74 7.04 -13.07 -12.23
N TYR A 75 6.36 -14.21 -12.07
CA TYR A 75 5.75 -14.97 -13.18
C TYR A 75 4.26 -14.68 -13.35
N LEU A 76 3.56 -14.38 -12.25
CA LEU A 76 2.10 -14.35 -12.19
C LEU A 76 1.49 -12.94 -12.14
N TYR A 77 2.32 -11.88 -12.14
CA TYR A 77 1.87 -10.49 -11.99
C TYR A 77 0.72 -10.13 -12.91
N ARG A 78 0.72 -10.58 -14.17
CA ARG A 78 -0.34 -10.25 -15.12
C ARG A 78 -1.71 -10.73 -14.64
N SER A 79 -1.80 -11.96 -14.13
CA SER A 79 -3.04 -12.51 -13.59
C SER A 79 -3.43 -11.88 -12.25
N ASP A 80 -2.45 -11.46 -11.44
CA ASP A 80 -2.72 -10.77 -10.19
C ASP A 80 -3.24 -9.34 -10.43
N ILE A 81 -2.72 -8.64 -11.44
CA ILE A 81 -3.19 -7.31 -11.82
C ILE A 81 -4.54 -7.37 -12.55
N VAL A 82 -4.63 -8.16 -13.62
CA VAL A 82 -5.79 -8.13 -14.52
C VAL A 82 -6.98 -8.88 -13.95
N ASP A 83 -6.76 -10.07 -13.39
CA ASP A 83 -7.86 -10.96 -12.99
C ASP A 83 -8.30 -10.75 -11.53
N LYS A 84 -7.58 -9.92 -10.76
CA LYS A 84 -7.85 -9.70 -9.33
C LYS A 84 -7.99 -8.22 -9.03
N LEU A 85 -6.91 -7.45 -9.13
CA LEU A 85 -6.91 -6.03 -8.78
C LEU A 85 -7.91 -5.23 -9.63
N LYS A 86 -7.80 -5.34 -10.96
CA LYS A 86 -8.67 -4.61 -11.89
C LYS A 86 -10.14 -5.00 -11.73
N VAL A 87 -10.42 -6.30 -11.61
CA VAL A 87 -11.79 -6.82 -11.51
C VAL A 87 -12.51 -6.31 -10.26
N MET A 88 -11.78 -6.08 -9.15
CA MET A 88 -12.36 -5.48 -7.94
C MET A 88 -12.69 -3.99 -8.10
N GLY A 89 -12.13 -3.30 -9.11
CA GLY A 89 -12.35 -1.87 -9.33
C GLY A 89 -11.34 -0.96 -8.62
N PHE A 90 -10.15 -1.45 -8.24
CA PHE A 90 -9.07 -0.59 -7.75
C PHE A 90 -8.46 0.23 -8.91
N ASP A 91 -8.01 1.45 -8.62
CA ASP A 91 -7.38 2.37 -9.58
C ASP A 91 -5.86 2.20 -9.66
N SER A 92 -5.24 1.79 -8.54
CA SER A 92 -3.79 1.84 -8.40
C SER A 92 -3.17 0.61 -7.76
N PHE A 93 -1.96 0.26 -8.20
CA PHE A 93 -1.11 -0.75 -7.58
C PHE A 93 0.23 -0.13 -7.18
N ARG A 94 0.45 0.06 -5.88
CA ARG A 94 1.75 0.47 -5.34
C ARG A 94 2.66 -0.76 -5.24
N PHE A 95 3.85 -0.68 -5.81
CA PHE A 95 4.87 -1.73 -5.71
C PHE A 95 6.27 -1.14 -5.55
N SER A 96 7.20 -1.90 -4.98
CA SER A 96 8.61 -1.52 -4.90
C SER A 96 9.45 -2.21 -5.98
N PHE A 97 10.55 -1.59 -6.39
CA PHE A 97 11.56 -2.25 -7.20
C PHE A 97 12.55 -3.04 -6.33
N SER A 98 12.92 -4.25 -6.77
CA SER A 98 14.01 -5.03 -6.19
C SER A 98 15.34 -4.50 -6.73
N TRP A 99 16.08 -3.79 -5.88
CA TRP A 99 17.40 -3.27 -6.25
C TRP A 99 18.31 -4.38 -6.78
N SER A 100 18.41 -5.52 -6.09
CA SER A 100 19.29 -6.61 -6.51
C SER A 100 18.83 -7.32 -7.80
N ARG A 101 17.60 -7.07 -8.25
CA ARG A 101 17.10 -7.50 -9.56
C ARG A 101 17.48 -6.53 -10.67
N ILE A 102 17.47 -5.22 -10.42
CA ILE A 102 17.84 -4.18 -11.41
C ILE A 102 19.36 -3.98 -11.48
N LEU A 103 20.01 -3.83 -10.33
CA LEU A 103 21.43 -3.61 -10.16
C LEU A 103 22.02 -4.75 -9.31
N PRO A 104 22.32 -5.91 -9.92
CA PRO A 104 22.77 -7.11 -9.21
C PRO A 104 24.07 -6.92 -8.40
N TYR A 105 24.89 -5.94 -8.75
CA TYR A 105 26.13 -5.62 -8.03
C TYR A 105 26.01 -4.35 -7.17
N GLY A 106 24.79 -3.87 -6.92
CA GLY A 106 24.50 -2.73 -6.06
C GLY A 106 24.86 -1.35 -6.64
N THR A 107 25.53 -1.28 -7.80
CA THR A 107 26.00 -0.02 -8.40
C THR A 107 25.75 0.02 -9.90
N MET A 108 25.59 1.22 -10.47
CA MET A 108 25.46 1.42 -11.92
C MET A 108 26.69 0.93 -12.70
N ASN A 109 27.90 1.05 -12.11
CA ASN A 109 29.14 0.58 -12.74
C ASN A 109 29.19 -0.94 -12.87
N GLY A 110 28.48 -1.68 -12.02
CA GLY A 110 28.32 -3.13 -12.12
C GLY A 110 27.44 -3.57 -13.29
N GLY A 111 26.78 -2.63 -13.97
CA GLY A 111 25.86 -2.89 -15.06
C GLY A 111 24.45 -3.22 -14.59
N GLU A 112 23.48 -2.79 -15.38
CA GLU A 112 22.08 -3.14 -15.19
C GLU A 112 21.80 -4.59 -15.60
N ASN A 113 20.86 -5.21 -14.92
CA ASN A 113 20.25 -6.44 -15.37
C ASN A 113 19.03 -6.13 -16.26
N LYS A 114 19.24 -6.23 -17.57
CA LYS A 114 18.20 -5.95 -18.58
C LYS A 114 16.95 -6.81 -18.43
N LYS A 115 17.07 -8.04 -17.94
CA LYS A 115 15.91 -8.90 -17.70
C LYS A 115 15.09 -8.41 -16.50
N GLY A 116 15.75 -7.96 -15.44
CA GLY A 116 15.12 -7.29 -14.31
C GLY A 116 14.38 -6.02 -14.71
N VAL A 117 15.01 -5.17 -15.53
CA VAL A 117 14.37 -3.96 -16.09
C VAL A 117 13.16 -4.34 -16.95
N GLN A 118 13.28 -5.35 -17.80
CA GLN A 118 12.19 -5.82 -18.66
C GLN A 118 10.99 -6.34 -17.85
N PHE A 119 11.21 -7.00 -16.71
CA PHE A 119 10.13 -7.44 -15.82
C PHE A 119 9.30 -6.24 -15.33
N TYR A 120 9.95 -5.23 -14.74
CA TYR A 120 9.22 -4.05 -14.26
C TYR A 120 8.58 -3.24 -15.38
N HIS A 121 9.25 -3.11 -16.53
CA HIS A 121 8.65 -2.50 -17.70
C HIS A 121 7.36 -3.22 -18.12
N SER A 122 7.37 -4.56 -18.14
CA SER A 122 6.19 -5.36 -18.49
C SER A 122 5.08 -5.26 -17.44
N LEU A 123 5.43 -5.11 -16.16
CA LEU A 123 4.48 -4.84 -15.08
C LEU A 123 3.82 -3.47 -15.24
N ILE A 124 4.62 -2.41 -15.43
CA ILE A 124 4.14 -1.04 -15.65
C ILE A 124 3.25 -0.98 -16.89
N GLN A 125 3.67 -1.59 -18.00
CA GLN A 125 2.86 -1.64 -19.21
C GLN A 125 1.54 -2.37 -18.97
N THR A 126 1.54 -3.43 -18.16
CA THR A 126 0.29 -4.14 -17.81
C THR A 126 -0.64 -3.27 -16.97
N LEU A 127 -0.12 -2.41 -16.10
CA LEU A 127 -0.93 -1.42 -15.38
C LEU A 127 -1.55 -0.41 -16.36
N ILE A 128 -0.72 0.22 -17.19
CA ILE A 128 -1.15 1.24 -18.18
C ILE A 128 -2.20 0.68 -19.15
N ASP A 129 -1.95 -0.50 -19.72
CA ASP A 129 -2.87 -1.17 -20.66
C ASP A 129 -4.23 -1.52 -20.03
N ASN A 130 -4.33 -1.42 -18.71
CA ASN A 130 -5.52 -1.74 -17.94
C ASN A 130 -6.10 -0.53 -17.20
N ASP A 131 -5.71 0.68 -17.57
CA ASP A 131 -6.17 1.93 -16.96
C ASP A 131 -5.84 2.01 -15.46
N LEU A 132 -4.76 1.34 -15.06
CA LEU A 132 -4.20 1.36 -13.70
C LEU A 132 -2.89 2.13 -13.69
N PHE A 133 -2.51 2.66 -12.53
CA PHE A 133 -1.25 3.36 -12.34
C PHE A 133 -0.61 3.01 -10.98
N SER A 134 0.60 3.51 -10.72
CA SER A 134 1.30 3.35 -9.44
C SER A 134 1.63 4.71 -8.85
N ILE A 135 1.43 4.90 -7.54
CA ILE A 135 1.93 6.04 -6.78
C ILE A 135 2.71 5.52 -5.57
N GLY A 136 3.84 6.13 -5.25
CA GLY A 136 4.63 5.77 -4.07
C GLY A 136 5.30 4.40 -4.16
N GLY A 137 5.35 3.80 -5.35
CA GLY A 137 6.48 2.97 -5.74
C GLY A 137 7.69 3.88 -5.91
N TYR A 138 8.89 3.45 -5.53
CA TYR A 138 10.12 4.24 -5.42
C TYR A 138 10.59 4.97 -6.71
N GLU A 139 9.73 5.12 -7.72
CA GLU A 139 9.98 5.88 -8.93
C GLU A 139 9.61 7.37 -8.79
N ASP A 140 8.52 7.73 -8.10
CA ASP A 140 8.10 9.14 -8.03
C ASP A 140 8.54 9.80 -6.73
N GLY A 141 9.84 10.12 -6.67
CA GLY A 141 10.31 11.20 -5.82
C GLY A 141 10.21 12.49 -6.62
N GLU A 142 9.16 13.29 -6.39
CA GLU A 142 9.23 14.71 -6.74
C GLU A 142 10.51 15.25 -6.10
N TYR A 143 11.48 15.63 -6.93
CA TYR A 143 12.74 16.23 -6.51
C TYR A 143 12.45 17.24 -5.41
N ALA A 144 13.21 17.24 -4.31
CA ALA A 144 13.19 18.41 -3.43
C ALA A 144 13.47 19.64 -4.33
N PRO A 145 12.49 20.55 -4.54
CA PRO A 145 12.60 21.54 -5.61
C PRO A 145 13.86 22.38 -5.43
N GLY A 146 14.72 22.39 -6.45
CA GLY A 146 15.97 23.17 -6.45
C GLY A 146 17.18 22.51 -5.75
N ARG A 147 17.09 21.22 -5.36
CA ARG A 147 18.22 20.47 -4.79
C ARG A 147 18.61 19.25 -5.62
N CYS A 148 19.77 19.31 -6.28
CA CYS A 148 20.38 18.17 -6.97
C CYS A 148 21.89 18.39 -7.16
N SER A 149 22.66 17.33 -7.37
CA SER A 149 24.06 17.48 -7.77
C SER A 149 24.14 18.18 -9.14
N HIS A 150 25.19 18.98 -9.36
CA HIS A 150 25.40 19.68 -10.64
C HIS A 150 25.43 18.75 -11.88
N TYR A 151 25.77 17.47 -11.71
CA TYR A 151 25.74 16.47 -12.78
C TYR A 151 24.34 15.90 -13.06
N ALA A 152 23.37 16.12 -12.17
CA ALA A 152 22.02 15.60 -12.26
C ALA A 152 21.00 16.65 -12.75
N GLY A 153 21.33 17.95 -12.67
CA GLY A 153 20.49 19.04 -13.17
C GLY A 153 21.07 20.42 -12.86
N ASN A 154 20.40 21.47 -13.34
CA ASN A 154 20.80 22.86 -13.12
C ASN A 154 20.29 23.41 -11.77
N CYS A 155 20.57 22.69 -10.67
CA CYS A 155 20.17 23.08 -9.33
C CYS A 155 21.19 24.05 -8.71
N THR A 156 20.69 25.00 -7.91
CA THR A 156 21.52 26.00 -7.21
C THR A 156 22.23 25.42 -5.98
N SER A 157 21.78 24.28 -5.48
CA SER A 157 22.37 23.54 -4.35
C SER A 157 21.99 22.07 -4.42
N GLY A 158 22.56 21.22 -3.55
CA GLY A 158 22.18 19.81 -3.41
C GLY A 158 23.32 18.82 -3.70
N ASN A 159 23.25 17.64 -3.09
CA ASN A 159 24.13 16.52 -3.41
C ASN A 159 23.34 15.21 -3.49
N SER A 160 23.02 14.81 -4.72
CA SER A 160 22.28 13.58 -5.04
C SER A 160 23.01 12.30 -4.65
N ALA A 161 24.31 12.35 -4.34
CA ALA A 161 25.08 11.20 -3.84
C ALA A 161 25.10 11.09 -2.31
N ILE A 162 24.53 12.06 -1.58
CA ILE A 162 24.60 12.12 -0.11
C ILE A 162 23.21 12.32 0.52
N GLU A 163 22.44 13.28 0.00
CA GLU A 163 21.17 13.69 0.62
C GLU A 163 20.12 12.57 0.68
N PRO A 164 19.94 11.72 -0.36
CA PRO A 164 19.05 10.56 -0.25
C PRO A 164 19.47 9.59 0.86
N TYR A 165 20.79 9.39 1.07
CA TYR A 165 21.30 8.53 2.13
C TYR A 165 21.15 9.16 3.52
N LEU A 166 21.27 10.48 3.64
CA LEU A 166 20.98 11.19 4.90
C LEU A 166 19.50 11.09 5.26
N VAL A 167 18.60 11.31 4.28
CA VAL A 167 17.16 11.14 4.47
C VAL A 167 16.86 9.69 4.89
N MET A 168 17.40 8.71 4.18
CA MET A 168 17.23 7.30 4.54
C MET A 168 17.80 6.97 5.92
N HIS A 169 18.98 7.49 6.26
CA HIS A 169 19.60 7.29 7.57
C HIS A 169 18.74 7.87 8.70
N HIS A 170 18.22 9.08 8.53
CA HIS A 170 17.34 9.70 9.53
C HIS A 170 15.96 9.04 9.61
N ILE A 171 15.42 8.55 8.49
CA ILE A 171 14.20 7.72 8.50
C ILE A 171 14.45 6.42 9.27
N LEU A 172 15.59 5.76 9.05
CA LEU A 172 15.96 4.54 9.78
C LEU A 172 16.16 4.82 11.28
N LEU A 173 16.79 5.93 11.65
CA LEU A 173 16.94 6.33 13.05
C LEU A 173 15.61 6.66 13.70
N ALA A 174 14.74 7.42 13.03
CA ALA A 174 13.42 7.77 13.54
C ALA A 174 12.53 6.52 13.67
N HIS A 175 12.60 5.61 12.70
CA HIS A 175 11.95 4.32 12.79
C HIS A 175 12.49 3.48 13.95
N ALA A 176 13.81 3.35 14.09
CA ALA A 176 14.44 2.61 15.17
C ALA A 176 14.04 3.17 16.54
N GLU A 177 14.01 4.50 16.69
CA GLU A 177 13.60 5.16 17.93
C GLU A 177 12.10 4.95 18.22
N ALA A 178 11.25 5.06 17.21
CA ALA A 178 9.81 4.81 17.36
C ALA A 178 9.52 3.34 17.72
N VAL A 179 10.26 2.41 17.12
CA VAL A 179 10.22 0.99 17.45
C VAL A 179 10.72 0.77 18.88
N ASP A 180 11.89 1.29 19.25
CA ASP A 180 12.44 1.13 20.60
C ASP A 180 11.48 1.68 21.67
N LEU A 181 10.93 2.88 21.45
CA LEU A 181 9.90 3.48 22.29
C LEU A 181 8.67 2.57 22.42
N TYR A 182 8.15 2.07 21.30
CA TYR A 182 7.01 1.15 21.29
C TYR A 182 7.29 -0.13 22.08
N TRP A 183 8.44 -0.76 21.84
CA TRP A 183 8.81 -2.02 22.48
C TRP A 183 9.08 -1.86 23.97
N ASN A 184 9.69 -0.75 24.40
CA ASN A 184 10.09 -0.55 25.78
C ASN A 184 8.99 0.06 26.66
N GLN A 185 8.11 0.89 26.09
CA GLN A 185 7.12 1.65 26.86
C GLN A 185 5.68 1.20 26.64
N TYR A 186 5.37 0.60 25.47
CA TYR A 186 3.99 0.36 25.05
C TYR A 186 3.66 -1.12 24.76
N LYS A 187 4.66 -2.00 24.70
CA LYS A 187 4.42 -3.42 24.43
C LYS A 187 3.89 -4.15 25.66
N VAL A 188 2.57 -4.31 25.70
CA VAL A 188 1.89 -5.33 26.51
C VAL A 188 1.66 -6.54 25.61
N ALA A 189 2.05 -7.73 26.05
CA ALA A 189 1.94 -8.96 25.26
C ALA A 189 0.47 -9.34 25.00
N ASP A 190 -0.01 -9.07 23.78
CA ASP A 190 -0.78 -9.97 22.89
C ASP A 190 -1.11 -9.19 21.60
N SER A 191 -0.41 -9.51 20.50
CA SER A 191 -0.40 -8.80 19.19
C SER A 191 0.09 -7.35 19.22
N TRP A 192 0.99 -6.98 18.31
CA TRP A 192 1.43 -5.59 18.15
C TRP A 192 0.38 -4.69 17.48
N MET A 193 -0.62 -5.30 16.83
CA MET A 193 -1.62 -4.62 16.01
C MET A 193 -2.98 -4.59 16.72
N PHE A 194 -3.21 -3.56 17.53
CA PHE A 194 -4.52 -3.27 18.12
C PHE A 194 -5.40 -2.50 17.12
N ILE A 195 -6.65 -2.95 16.96
CA ILE A 195 -7.58 -2.31 16.02
C ILE A 195 -8.19 -1.05 16.66
N TYR A 196 -7.67 0.12 16.29
CA TYR A 196 -8.16 1.43 16.74
C TYR A 196 -8.45 2.38 15.56
N PRO A 197 -9.62 2.24 14.88
CA PRO A 197 -9.91 2.97 13.65
C PRO A 197 -9.87 4.51 13.77
N LYS A 198 -10.23 5.07 14.92
CA LYS A 198 -10.17 6.52 15.15
C LYS A 198 -8.73 7.06 15.04
N GLY A 199 -7.72 6.23 15.28
CA GLY A 199 -6.31 6.64 15.20
C GLY A 199 -5.89 7.15 13.81
N ILE A 200 -6.50 6.64 12.72
CA ILE A 200 -6.19 7.16 11.38
C ILE A 200 -6.73 8.58 11.18
N GLU A 201 -7.92 8.87 11.72
CA GLU A 201 -8.50 10.22 11.70
C GLU A 201 -7.65 11.18 12.52
N ASP A 202 -7.31 10.78 13.75
CA ASP A 202 -6.51 11.59 14.67
C ASP A 202 -5.13 11.91 14.06
N LEU A 203 -4.46 10.93 13.44
CA LEU A 203 -3.16 11.14 12.80
C LEU A 203 -3.25 12.05 11.57
N VAL A 204 -4.23 11.82 10.70
CA VAL A 204 -4.44 12.65 9.50
C VAL A 204 -4.77 14.09 9.89
N MET A 205 -5.63 14.28 10.91
CA MET A 205 -5.96 15.61 11.41
C MET A 205 -4.77 16.29 12.09
N TYR A 206 -3.96 15.54 12.84
CA TYR A 206 -2.70 16.06 13.38
C TYR A 206 -1.78 16.56 12.27
N VAL A 207 -1.62 15.80 11.18
CA VAL A 207 -0.79 16.24 10.04
C VAL A 207 -1.40 17.48 9.36
N ASN A 208 -2.71 17.49 9.16
CA ASN A 208 -3.46 18.61 8.62
C ASN A 208 -3.21 19.91 9.40
N GLU A 209 -3.36 19.86 10.73
CA GLU A 209 -3.26 21.01 11.63
C GLU A 209 -1.82 21.50 11.86
N ASN A 210 -0.84 20.59 11.85
CA ASN A 210 0.53 20.91 12.28
C ASN A 210 1.54 21.05 11.11
N TYR A 211 1.19 20.63 9.89
CA TYR A 211 2.13 20.59 8.76
C TYR A 211 1.61 21.27 7.50
N ASN A 212 0.74 22.28 7.65
CA ASN A 212 0.20 23.07 6.55
C ASN A 212 -0.59 22.23 5.53
N ASN A 213 -1.34 21.24 6.03
CA ASN A 213 -2.24 20.38 5.24
C ASN A 213 -1.62 19.84 3.93
N PRO A 214 -0.52 19.09 4.00
CA PRO A 214 0.15 18.59 2.82
C PRO A 214 -0.75 17.58 2.09
N THR A 215 -0.47 17.32 0.81
CA THR A 215 -1.08 16.21 0.09
C THR A 215 -0.66 14.89 0.74
N MET A 216 -1.63 14.10 1.19
CA MET A 216 -1.41 12.84 1.89
C MET A 216 -1.93 11.65 1.10
N TYR A 217 -1.21 10.53 1.19
CA TYR A 217 -1.63 9.22 0.71
C TYR A 217 -1.46 8.21 1.85
N ILE A 218 -2.49 7.43 2.14
CA ILE A 218 -2.37 6.31 3.08
C ILE A 218 -1.80 5.13 2.29
N THR A 219 -0.48 4.97 2.29
CA THR A 219 0.23 4.03 1.41
C THR A 219 0.16 2.57 1.85
N GLU A 220 -0.19 2.31 3.11
CA GLU A 220 -0.46 0.99 3.68
C GLU A 220 -1.50 1.10 4.79
N ASN A 221 -2.55 0.29 4.73
CA ASN A 221 -3.46 0.09 5.83
C ASN A 221 -4.09 -1.30 5.69
N GLY A 222 -4.05 -2.11 6.75
CA GLY A 222 -4.53 -3.48 6.70
C GLY A 222 -4.47 -4.17 8.04
N VAL A 223 -5.00 -5.39 8.11
CA VAL A 223 -4.98 -6.22 9.32
C VAL A 223 -4.78 -7.68 8.95
N GLN A 224 -4.08 -8.41 9.82
CA GLN A 224 -3.99 -9.86 9.69
C GLN A 224 -5.33 -10.51 10.06
N ASP A 225 -5.81 -11.40 9.20
CA ASP A 225 -7.00 -12.22 9.42
C ASP A 225 -6.82 -13.54 8.64
N PRO A 226 -6.47 -14.63 9.32
CA PRO A 226 -6.22 -15.92 8.69
C PRO A 226 -7.50 -16.68 8.33
N SER A 227 -8.69 -16.13 8.62
CA SER A 227 -9.96 -16.79 8.33
C SER A 227 -10.22 -16.82 6.82
N VAL A 228 -10.29 -18.02 6.23
CA VAL A 228 -10.56 -18.22 4.80
C VAL A 228 -11.81 -19.09 4.63
N PRO A 229 -12.81 -18.67 3.82
CA PRO A 229 -12.87 -17.40 3.08
C PRO A 229 -13.39 -16.20 3.89
N GLU A 230 -13.84 -16.32 5.14
CA GLU A 230 -14.78 -15.34 5.73
C GLU A 230 -14.21 -13.97 6.12
N ASP A 231 -12.92 -13.89 6.49
CA ASP A 231 -12.17 -12.72 6.95
C ASP A 231 -12.96 -11.48 7.48
N LYS A 232 -13.89 -11.73 8.41
CA LYS A 232 -14.82 -10.72 8.91
C LYS A 232 -14.12 -9.62 9.70
N ILE A 233 -12.97 -9.91 10.31
CA ILE A 233 -12.19 -8.91 11.04
C ILE A 233 -11.59 -7.93 10.04
N ARG A 234 -11.04 -8.43 8.92
CA ARG A 234 -10.52 -7.59 7.82
C ARG A 234 -11.59 -6.68 7.23
N ILE A 235 -12.79 -7.20 6.93
CA ILE A 235 -13.91 -6.39 6.43
C ILE A 235 -14.31 -5.30 7.44
N LYS A 236 -14.45 -5.67 8.71
CA LYS A 236 -14.78 -4.71 9.79
C LYS A 236 -13.68 -3.66 9.95
N TYR A 237 -12.42 -4.05 9.82
CA TYR A 237 -11.27 -3.16 9.91
C TYR A 237 -11.30 -2.10 8.81
N TYR A 238 -11.37 -2.52 7.54
CA TYR A 238 -11.35 -1.59 6.40
C TYR A 238 -12.53 -0.63 6.42
N ARG A 239 -13.75 -1.13 6.65
CA ARG A 239 -14.95 -0.28 6.73
C ARG A 239 -14.78 0.84 7.75
N ARG A 240 -14.26 0.54 8.94
CA ARG A 240 -14.12 1.53 10.03
C ARG A 240 -12.98 2.52 9.77
N HIS A 241 -11.84 2.06 9.26
CA HIS A 241 -10.72 2.94 8.94
C HIS A 241 -11.05 3.88 7.78
N LEU A 242 -11.73 3.38 6.75
CA LEU A 242 -12.18 4.22 5.63
C LEU A 242 -13.25 5.22 6.06
N TRP A 243 -14.15 4.84 6.96
CA TRP A 243 -15.11 5.79 7.53
C TRP A 243 -14.40 6.92 8.29
N HIS A 244 -13.46 6.60 9.18
CA HIS A 244 -12.69 7.61 9.93
C HIS A 244 -11.80 8.47 9.02
N LEU A 245 -11.17 7.88 8.00
CA LEU A 245 -10.43 8.61 6.99
C LEU A 245 -11.33 9.60 6.23
N LEU A 246 -12.54 9.17 5.87
CA LEU A 246 -13.53 10.03 5.24
C LEU A 246 -13.95 11.20 6.14
N GLN A 247 -14.06 11.00 7.45
CA GLN A 247 -14.34 12.09 8.38
C GLN A 247 -13.21 13.12 8.40
N ALA A 248 -11.95 12.68 8.44
CA ALA A 248 -10.80 13.58 8.34
C ALA A 248 -10.82 14.40 7.04
N ILE A 249 -11.12 13.76 5.90
CA ILE A 249 -11.26 14.44 4.60
C ILE A 249 -12.39 15.47 4.65
N LYS A 250 -13.54 15.14 5.23
CA LYS A 250 -14.68 16.07 5.39
C LYS A 250 -14.36 17.24 6.32
N MET A 251 -13.43 17.06 7.26
CA MET A 251 -12.92 18.13 8.13
C MET A 251 -11.81 18.97 7.48
N GLY A 252 -11.46 18.70 6.21
CA GLY A 252 -10.56 19.53 5.40
C GLY A 252 -9.16 18.94 5.18
N ALA A 253 -8.86 17.74 5.69
CA ALA A 253 -7.57 17.10 5.45
C ALA A 253 -7.38 16.72 3.97
N ASN A 254 -6.23 17.06 3.40
CA ASN A 254 -5.90 16.86 1.98
C ASN A 254 -5.38 15.43 1.70
N VAL A 255 -6.21 14.42 1.92
CA VAL A 255 -5.89 13.03 1.57
C VAL A 255 -6.38 12.71 0.16
N LYS A 256 -5.51 12.13 -0.68
CA LYS A 256 -5.78 11.83 -2.09
C LYS A 256 -5.87 10.34 -2.42
N GLY A 257 -5.43 9.46 -1.54
CA GLY A 257 -5.59 8.03 -1.78
C GLY A 257 -5.39 7.13 -0.59
N PHE A 258 -5.86 5.90 -0.75
CA PHE A 258 -5.80 4.83 0.22
C PHE A 258 -5.36 3.53 -0.44
N TYR A 259 -4.35 2.88 0.15
CA TYR A 259 -3.78 1.63 -0.35
C TYR A 259 -3.97 0.52 0.69
N ALA A 260 -4.78 -0.47 0.33
CA ALA A 260 -4.99 -1.66 1.14
C ALA A 260 -3.69 -2.49 1.18
N TRP A 261 -3.23 -2.79 2.40
CA TRP A 261 -2.18 -3.79 2.65
C TRP A 261 -2.88 -5.12 3.02
N THR A 262 -2.97 -6.09 2.11
CA THR A 262 -2.36 -6.13 0.77
C THR A 262 -3.22 -6.95 -0.20
N LEU A 263 -2.88 -7.03 -1.48
CA LEU A 263 -3.66 -7.79 -2.47
C LEU A 263 -3.62 -9.30 -2.18
N LEU A 264 -2.44 -9.84 -1.87
CA LEU A 264 -2.15 -11.27 -1.71
C LEU A 264 -1.58 -11.51 -0.33
N ASP A 265 -1.86 -12.67 0.28
CA ASP A 265 -1.10 -13.08 1.45
C ASP A 265 0.35 -13.33 1.02
N ASP A 266 1.28 -12.58 1.60
CA ASP A 266 2.68 -12.50 1.20
C ASP A 266 3.63 -12.97 2.32
N PHE A 267 4.94 -12.79 2.14
CA PHE A 267 5.96 -13.07 3.16
C PHE A 267 6.11 -11.90 4.14
N GLU A 268 5.58 -12.04 5.36
CA GLU A 268 5.55 -11.00 6.40
C GLU A 268 6.82 -11.06 7.28
N TRP A 269 7.98 -10.83 6.65
CA TRP A 269 9.26 -10.62 7.33
C TRP A 269 9.61 -11.73 8.33
N SER A 270 9.83 -11.39 9.62
CA SER A 270 10.15 -12.37 10.67
C SER A 270 9.02 -13.35 10.98
N SER A 271 7.78 -13.03 10.60
CA SER A 271 6.64 -13.94 10.72
C SER A 271 6.53 -14.92 9.55
N GLY A 272 7.35 -14.79 8.51
CA GLY A 272 7.26 -15.67 7.34
C GLY A 272 5.85 -15.64 6.74
N TYR A 273 5.23 -16.79 6.51
CA TYR A 273 3.86 -16.86 5.98
C TYR A 273 2.80 -17.13 7.08
N THR A 274 3.12 -16.95 8.37
CA THR A 274 2.17 -17.20 9.47
C THR A 274 1.05 -16.16 9.54
N LEU A 275 1.38 -14.89 9.27
CA LEU A 275 0.42 -13.80 9.21
C LEU A 275 -0.19 -13.66 7.82
N LYS A 276 -1.48 -13.34 7.77
CA LYS A 276 -2.28 -13.29 6.54
C LYS A 276 -2.89 -11.90 6.38
N PHE A 277 -2.29 -11.03 5.59
CA PHE A 277 -2.77 -9.65 5.35
C PHE A 277 -3.60 -9.48 4.07
N GLY A 278 -3.45 -10.40 3.12
CA GLY A 278 -4.00 -10.32 1.77
C GLY A 278 -5.51 -10.41 1.67
N LEU A 279 -6.07 -9.74 0.65
CA LEU A 279 -7.44 -9.97 0.18
C LEU A 279 -7.61 -11.37 -0.45
N TYR A 280 -6.53 -11.90 -1.03
CA TYR A 280 -6.47 -13.28 -1.53
C TYR A 280 -5.57 -14.13 -0.66
N ASP A 281 -6.07 -15.30 -0.25
CA ASP A 281 -5.22 -16.38 0.25
C ASP A 281 -4.43 -16.97 -0.90
N VAL A 282 -3.19 -17.39 -0.64
CA VAL A 282 -2.32 -17.96 -1.65
C VAL A 282 -1.79 -19.31 -1.17
N ASN A 283 -2.17 -20.34 -1.91
CA ASN A 283 -1.75 -21.70 -1.62
C ASN A 283 -0.26 -21.88 -1.94
N ARG A 284 0.58 -22.05 -0.91
CA ARG A 284 2.05 -22.18 -1.07
C ARG A 284 2.54 -23.43 -1.82
N LYS A 285 1.67 -24.39 -2.11
CA LYS A 285 2.03 -25.60 -2.90
C LYS A 285 1.68 -25.46 -4.37
N THR A 286 0.60 -24.73 -4.69
CA THR A 286 0.06 -24.63 -6.05
C THR A 286 0.09 -23.22 -6.62
N MET A 287 0.45 -22.23 -5.80
CA MET A 287 0.39 -20.79 -6.07
C MET A 287 -0.99 -20.29 -6.50
N LYS A 288 -2.04 -21.06 -6.24
CA LYS A 288 -3.42 -20.64 -6.47
C LYS A 288 -3.82 -19.52 -5.50
N ARG A 289 -4.30 -18.41 -6.06
CA ARG A 289 -4.95 -17.31 -5.32
C ARG A 289 -6.43 -17.62 -5.11
N THR A 290 -6.88 -17.63 -3.86
CA THR A 290 -8.27 -17.86 -3.46
C THR A 290 -8.84 -16.57 -2.86
N PRO A 291 -9.93 -15.99 -3.41
CA PRO A 291 -10.51 -14.77 -2.86
C PRO A 291 -11.06 -15.03 -1.45
N LYS A 292 -10.81 -14.10 -0.53
CA LYS A 292 -11.51 -14.02 0.76
C LYS A 292 -12.74 -13.11 0.62
N ALA A 293 -13.61 -13.06 1.62
CA ALA A 293 -14.85 -12.31 1.60
C ALA A 293 -14.62 -10.79 1.53
N SER A 294 -13.43 -10.31 1.95
CA SER A 294 -12.99 -8.94 1.70
C SER A 294 -12.89 -8.57 0.23
N VAL A 295 -12.65 -9.52 -0.69
CA VAL A 295 -12.70 -9.29 -2.15
C VAL A 295 -14.10 -8.89 -2.59
N ASP A 296 -15.13 -9.64 -2.16
CA ASP A 296 -16.53 -9.31 -2.47
C ASP A 296 -16.91 -7.95 -1.87
N TRP A 297 -16.46 -7.69 -0.64
CA TRP A 297 -16.73 -6.42 0.03
C TRP A 297 -16.10 -5.22 -0.70
N PHE A 298 -14.82 -5.30 -1.08
CA PHE A 298 -14.16 -4.25 -1.87
C PHE A 298 -14.79 -4.08 -3.24
N THR A 299 -15.14 -5.17 -3.93
CA THR A 299 -15.84 -5.12 -5.23
C THR A 299 -17.16 -4.35 -5.16
N ILE A 300 -17.88 -4.48 -4.05
CA ILE A 300 -19.12 -3.72 -3.82
C ILE A 300 -18.81 -2.27 -3.41
N PHE A 301 -17.84 -2.06 -2.51
CA PHE A 301 -17.45 -0.73 -2.03
C PHE A 301 -16.93 0.19 -3.15
N LEU A 302 -16.14 -0.38 -4.06
CA LEU A 302 -15.52 0.27 -5.23
C LEU A 302 -16.42 0.26 -6.46
N LYS A 303 -17.69 -0.13 -6.34
CA LYS A 303 -18.63 -0.04 -7.45
C LYS A 303 -19.15 1.40 -7.55
N PRO A 304 -18.94 2.10 -8.68
CA PRO A 304 -19.49 3.43 -8.87
C PRO A 304 -21.03 3.35 -8.85
N GLU A 305 -21.68 4.21 -8.08
CA GLU A 305 -23.13 4.40 -8.16
C GLU A 305 -23.42 5.69 -8.94
N PRO A 306 -24.52 5.75 -9.72
CA PRO A 306 -24.91 6.99 -10.38
C PRO A 306 -25.14 8.06 -9.30
N LYS A 307 -24.35 9.13 -9.31
CA LYS A 307 -24.64 10.30 -8.47
C LYS A 307 -25.98 10.87 -8.90
N ILE A 308 -27.01 10.73 -8.07
CA ILE A 308 -28.29 11.41 -8.28
C ILE A 308 -28.02 12.90 -8.12
N VAL A 309 -28.03 13.63 -9.24
CA VAL A 309 -27.95 15.08 -9.23
C VAL A 309 -29.23 15.62 -8.62
N ASP A 310 -29.14 16.12 -7.38
CA ASP A 310 -30.23 16.86 -6.73
C ASP A 310 -30.31 18.27 -7.33
N TYR A 311 -31.10 18.41 -8.40
CA TYR A 311 -31.38 19.68 -9.06
C TYR A 311 -32.05 20.72 -8.13
N GLY A 312 -32.57 20.31 -6.96
CA GLY A 312 -33.15 21.22 -5.97
C GLY A 312 -32.10 22.04 -5.20
N LYS A 313 -30.89 21.50 -4.96
CA LYS A 313 -29.78 22.21 -4.29
C LYS A 313 -29.02 23.18 -5.21
N LEU A 314 -29.02 22.92 -6.52
CA LEU A 314 -28.43 23.83 -7.51
C LEU A 314 -29.27 25.11 -7.73
N ALA A 315 -30.57 25.05 -7.45
CA ALA A 315 -31.47 26.20 -7.58
C ALA A 315 -31.40 27.15 -6.37
N SER A 316 -30.95 26.70 -5.20
CA SER A 316 -30.86 27.54 -4.00
C SER A 316 -29.54 28.32 -3.88
N SER A 317 -28.48 27.91 -4.59
CA SER A 317 -27.20 28.63 -4.63
C SER A 317 -27.16 29.76 -5.67
N SER A 318 -28.10 29.79 -6.62
CA SER A 318 -28.17 30.81 -7.69
C SER A 318 -29.12 31.98 -7.39
N LEU A 319 -29.83 31.97 -6.25
CA LEU A 319 -30.81 33.00 -5.87
C LEU A 319 -30.29 34.03 -4.84
N LEU A 320 -29.02 33.98 -4.43
CA LEU A 320 -28.44 34.92 -3.45
C LEU A 320 -27.32 35.84 -3.99
N SER A 321 -27.08 35.88 -5.30
CA SER A 321 -26.10 36.78 -5.93
C SER A 321 -26.71 37.87 -6.83
N GLY A 322 -28.02 38.11 -6.72
CA GLY A 322 -28.69 39.15 -7.50
C GLY A 322 -29.88 39.77 -6.77
N ALA A 323 -29.60 40.65 -5.80
CA ALA A 323 -30.51 41.67 -5.30
C ALA A 323 -29.71 42.90 -4.88
#